data_AF-A0A353XYN9-F1
#
_entry.id   AF-A0A353XYN9-F1
#
_cell.length_a   1.000
_cell.length_b   1.000
_cell.length_c   1.000
_cell.angle_alpha   90.00
_cell.angle_beta   90.00
_cell.angle_gamma   90.00
#
_symmetry.space_group_name_H-M   'P 1'
#
loop_
_entity.id
_entity.type
_entity.pdbx_description
1 polymer ?
#
loop_
_entity_poly.entity_id
_entity_poly.type
_entity_poly.pdbx_seq_one_letter_code
_entity_poly.pdbx_strand_id
1 'polypeptide(L)'
;YDPLISENAGEDQIKAGIARCMEKACQWGDRIPTGVFLRNLARPRYLDLIAEQIPAYSSTPPANYPIADAEGRSLADLSGILSKLTVG
;
A
#
# COMPACT_ATOMS: atom_id res chain seq x y z
N TYR A 1 -0.54 -21.77 -17.13
CA TYR A 1 -1.04 -20.40 -16.93
C TYR A 1 -0.08 -19.72 -15.98
N ASP A 2 0.50 -18.58 -16.36
CA ASP A 2 1.40 -17.82 -15.49
C ASP A 2 0.64 -16.59 -14.95
N PRO A 3 0.33 -16.54 -13.64
CA PRO A 3 -0.40 -15.43 -13.03
C PRO A 3 0.50 -14.23 -12.67
N LEU A 4 1.82 -14.31 -12.84
CA LEU A 4 2.75 -13.32 -12.33
C LEU A 4 2.92 -12.13 -13.29
N ILE A 5 2.66 -10.93 -12.80
CA ILE A 5 3.11 -9.67 -13.40
C ILE A 5 4.27 -9.17 -12.54
N SER A 6 5.47 -9.10 -13.11
CA SER A 6 6.68 -8.71 -12.40
C SER A 6 6.73 -7.20 -12.11
N GLU A 7 7.60 -6.81 -11.18
CA GLU A 7 7.83 -5.40 -10.80
C GLU A 7 8.29 -4.53 -11.97
N ASN A 8 8.99 -5.13 -12.94
CA ASN A 8 9.52 -4.45 -14.13
C ASN A 8 8.59 -4.56 -15.36
N ALA A 9 7.36 -5.03 -15.19
CA ALA A 9 6.44 -5.22 -16.31
C ALA A 9 6.04 -3.87 -16.93
N GLY A 10 6.16 -3.77 -18.25
CA GLY A 10 5.64 -2.61 -19.00
C GLY A 10 4.10 -2.60 -19.03
N GLU A 11 3.51 -1.45 -19.36
CA GLU A 11 2.05 -1.30 -19.37
C GLU A 11 1.31 -2.36 -20.21
N ASP A 12 1.85 -2.70 -21.38
CA ASP A 12 1.22 -3.69 -22.28
C ASP A 12 1.27 -5.10 -21.69
N GLN A 13 2.33 -5.45 -20.97
CA GLN A 13 2.43 -6.72 -20.25
C GLN A 13 1.44 -6.77 -19.08
N ILE A 14 1.25 -5.65 -18.38
CA ILE A 14 0.25 -5.53 -17.31
C ILE A 14 -1.17 -5.72 -17.88
N LYS A 15 -1.51 -5.00 -18.96
CA LYS A 15 -2.82 -5.11 -19.62
C LYS A 15 -3.09 -6.54 -20.10
N ALA A 16 -2.10 -7.17 -20.75
CA ALA A 16 -2.22 -8.54 -21.23
C ALA A 16 -2.32 -9.59 -20.11
N GLY A 17 -1.66 -9.36 -18.97
CA GLY A 17 -1.77 -10.21 -17.77
C GLY A 17 -3.16 -10.12 -17.13
N ILE A 18 -3.70 -8.91 -17.01
CA ILE A 18 -5.05 -8.67 -16.48
C ILE A 18 -6.11 -9.29 -17.39
N ALA A 19 -6.00 -9.12 -18.72
CA ALA A 19 -6.95 -9.73 -19.67
C ALA A 19 -7.00 -11.26 -19.52
N ARG A 20 -5.84 -11.91 -19.44
CA ARG A 20 -5.72 -13.37 -19.23
C ARG A 20 -6.27 -13.82 -17.88
N CYS A 21 -6.13 -13.02 -16.82
CA CYS A 21 -6.79 -13.27 -15.54
C CYS A 21 -8.31 -13.25 -15.68
N MET A 22 -8.86 -12.26 -16.39
CA MET A 22 -10.30 -12.15 -16.61
C MET A 22 -10.84 -13.33 -17.42
N GLU A 23 -10.15 -13.75 -18.47
CA GLU A 23 -10.52 -14.96 -19.24
C GLU A 23 -10.59 -16.21 -18.36
N LYS A 24 -9.64 -16.36 -17.42
CA LYS A 24 -9.64 -17.47 -16.47
C LYS A 24 -10.73 -17.33 -15.40
N ALA A 25 -10.98 -16.12 -14.91
CA ALA A 25 -12.03 -15.85 -13.92
C ALA A 25 -13.43 -16.14 -14.45
N CYS A 26 -13.66 -15.92 -15.74
CA CYS A 26 -14.94 -16.17 -16.40
C CYS A 26 -15.14 -17.63 -16.85
N GLN A 27 -14.17 -18.53 -16.67
CA GLN A 27 -14.35 -19.94 -17.05
C GLN A 27 -15.32 -20.64 -16.10
N TRP A 28 -16.36 -21.23 -16.68
CA TRP A 28 -17.41 -21.97 -15.98
C TRP A 28 -17.86 -23.18 -16.81
N GLY A 29 -18.54 -24.15 -16.19
CA GLY A 29 -19.02 -25.36 -16.85
C GLY A 29 -18.08 -26.55 -16.64
N ASP A 30 -17.61 -27.16 -17.74
CA ASP A 30 -16.82 -28.41 -17.73
C ASP A 30 -15.55 -28.35 -16.85
N ARG A 31 -15.00 -27.15 -16.65
CA ARG A 31 -13.86 -26.92 -15.78
C ARG A 31 -14.02 -25.62 -15.01
N ILE A 32 -13.97 -25.72 -13.68
CA ILE A 32 -13.91 -24.57 -12.77
C ILE A 32 -12.43 -24.40 -12.39
N PRO A 33 -11.74 -23.35 -12.86
CA PRO A 33 -10.35 -23.12 -12.48
C PRO A 33 -10.26 -22.75 -10.99
N THR A 34 -9.17 -23.17 -10.35
CA THR A 34 -8.84 -22.86 -8.96
C THR A 34 -7.38 -22.45 -8.85
N GLY A 35 -7.00 -21.83 -7.73
CA GLY A 35 -5.64 -21.34 -7.48
C GLY A 35 -5.46 -19.85 -7.76
N VAL A 36 -4.22 -19.43 -7.99
CA VAL A 36 -3.88 -18.01 -8.16
C VAL A 36 -4.11 -17.60 -9.60
N PHE A 37 -5.03 -16.65 -9.80
CA PHE A 37 -5.34 -16.11 -11.14
C PHE A 37 -4.53 -14.86 -11.46
N LEU A 38 -4.07 -14.13 -10.44
CA LEU A 38 -3.24 -12.95 -10.65
C LEU A 38 -2.35 -12.71 -9.43
N ARG A 39 -1.07 -12.46 -9.68
CA ARG A 39 -0.14 -11.90 -8.71
C ARG A 39 0.54 -10.70 -9.36
N ASN A 40 0.05 -9.51 -9.03
CA ASN A 40 0.55 -8.26 -9.62
C ASN A 40 1.57 -7.59 -8.70
N LEU A 41 2.84 -7.57 -9.13
CA LEU A 41 3.94 -6.90 -8.44
C LEU A 41 4.36 -5.59 -9.13
N ALA A 42 3.76 -5.22 -10.27
CA ALA A 42 4.09 -3.99 -11.00
C ALA A 42 3.60 -2.70 -10.31
N ARG A 43 2.92 -2.81 -9.16
CA ARG A 43 2.44 -1.67 -8.38
C ARG A 43 3.21 -1.60 -7.06
N PRO A 44 3.60 -0.39 -6.61
CA PRO A 44 4.19 -0.22 -5.30
C PRO A 44 3.20 -0.65 -4.22
N ARG A 45 3.71 -1.17 -3.10
CA ARG A 45 2.84 -1.48 -1.97
C ARG A 45 2.43 -0.16 -1.32
N TYR A 46 1.27 -0.15 -0.70
CA TYR A 46 0.78 1.05 -0.02
C TYR A 46 1.75 1.56 1.05
N LEU A 47 2.44 0.65 1.74
CA LEU A 47 3.48 1.00 2.71
C LEU A 47 4.63 1.78 2.07
N ASP A 48 5.05 1.41 0.86
CA ASP A 48 6.15 2.08 0.16
C ASP A 48 5.76 3.55 -0.14
N LEU A 49 4.49 3.78 -0.53
CA LEU A 49 3.95 5.12 -0.73
C LEU A 49 3.91 5.95 0.57
N ILE A 50 3.53 5.33 1.70
CA ILE A 50 3.55 6.02 2.99
C ILE A 50 4.99 6.37 3.39
N ALA A 51 5.94 5.46 3.17
CA ALA A 51 7.34 5.67 3.51
C ALA A 51 7.99 6.78 2.66
N GLU A 52 7.57 6.96 1.41
CA GLU A 52 7.98 8.10 0.57
C GLU A 52 7.52 9.45 1.16
N GLN A 53 6.31 9.51 1.70
CA GLN A 53 5.75 10.72 2.29
C GLN A 53 6.25 10.98 3.72
N ILE A 54 6.47 9.92 4.50
CA ILE A 54 6.89 9.96 5.90
C ILE A 54 8.13 9.06 6.04
N PRO A 55 9.35 9.61 5.88
CA PRO A 55 10.57 8.82 5.84
C PRO A 55 10.80 7.93 7.07
N ALA A 56 10.35 8.38 8.24
CA ALA A 56 10.48 7.66 9.50
C ALA A 56 9.45 6.52 9.67
N TYR A 57 8.47 6.36 8.78
CA TYR A 57 7.37 5.41 8.97
C TYR A 57 7.83 3.95 8.99
N SER A 58 8.89 3.62 8.24
CA SER A 58 9.44 2.27 8.20
C SER A 58 10.26 1.90 9.44
N SER A 59 10.96 2.87 10.04
CA SER A 59 11.77 2.66 11.25
C SER A 59 10.98 2.83 12.54
N THR A 60 10.04 3.77 12.56
CA THR A 60 9.20 4.10 13.71
C THR A 60 7.73 4.12 13.29
N PRO A 61 7.10 2.95 13.13
CA PRO A 61 5.69 2.88 12.75
C PRO A 61 4.81 3.46 13.87
N PRO A 62 3.55 3.87 13.57
CA PRO A 62 2.66 4.49 14.54
C PRO A 62 2.46 3.68 15.82
N ALA A 63 2.43 2.34 15.72
CA ALA A 63 2.28 1.45 16.86
C ALA A 63 3.45 1.53 17.87
N ASN A 64 4.63 1.94 17.41
CA ASN A 64 5.84 2.06 18.24
C ASN A 64 6.14 3.52 18.60
N TYR A 65 5.33 4.47 18.14
CA TYR A 65 5.55 5.88 18.40
C TYR A 65 5.07 6.21 19.82
N PRO A 66 5.93 6.75 20.70
CA PRO A 66 5.51 7.13 22.04
C PRO A 66 4.55 8.33 21.96
N ILE A 67 3.35 8.19 22.51
CA ILE A 67 2.32 9.24 22.46
C ILE A 67 2.21 10.05 23.77
N ALA A 68 2.74 9.51 24.87
CA ALA A 68 2.69 10.14 26.19
C ALA A 68 3.97 9.87 27.00
N ASP A 69 4.27 10.77 27.92
CA ASP A 69 5.31 10.60 28.94
C ASP A 69 4.88 9.59 30.04
N ALA A 70 5.77 9.35 31.01
CA ALA A 70 5.51 8.43 32.11
C ALA A 70 4.36 8.89 33.03
N GLU A 71 3.98 10.17 32.98
CA GLU A 71 2.88 10.75 33.74
C GLU A 71 1.60 10.89 32.90
N GLY A 72 1.59 10.42 31.65
CA GLY A 72 0.42 10.44 30.76
C GLY A 72 0.21 11.76 30.01
N ARG A 73 1.16 12.70 30.02
CA ARG A 73 1.07 13.94 29.24
C ARG A 73 1.48 13.68 27.79
N SER A 74 0.80 14.31 26.84
CA SER A 74 1.09 14.12 25.42
C SER A 74 2.49 14.58 25.04
N LEU A 75 3.19 13.79 24.22
CA LEU A 75 4.49 14.14 23.65
C LEU A 75 4.39 14.94 22.35
N ALA A 76 3.18 15.19 21.83
CA ALA A 76 2.98 15.89 20.57
C ALA A 76 3.24 17.40 20.72
N ASP A 77 4.17 17.94 19.95
CA ASP A 77 4.35 19.38 19.82
C ASP A 77 3.34 19.96 18.81
N LEU A 78 2.39 20.73 19.32
CA LEU A 78 1.35 21.40 18.53
C LEU A 78 1.65 22.88 18.27
N SER A 79 2.75 23.43 18.79
CA SER A 79 3.07 24.86 18.70
C SER A 79 3.08 25.38 17.26
N GLY A 80 3.56 24.57 16.31
CA GLY A 80 3.58 24.92 14.89
C GLY A 80 2.20 24.94 14.21
N ILE A 81 1.22 24.20 14.74
CA ILE A 81 -0.17 24.24 14.25
C ILE A 81 -0.90 25.41 14.89
N LEU A 82 -0.76 25.57 16.21
CA LEU A 82 -1.45 26.60 16.98
C LEU A 82 -1.00 28.02 16.61
N SER A 83 0.27 28.22 16.25
CA SER A 83 0.78 29.52 15.80
C SER A 83 0.08 30.06 14.55
N LYS A 84 -0.51 29.19 13.72
CA LYS A 84 -1.27 29.57 12.53
C LYS A 84 -2.70 30.02 12.84
N LEU A 85 -3.18 29.77 14.05
CA LEU A 85 -4.54 30.11 14.49
C LEU A 85 -4.58 31.42 15.28
N THR A 86 -3.42 31.95 15.67
CA THR A 86 -3.34 33.24 16.36
C THR A 86 -3.66 34.36 15.37
N VAL A 87 -4.75 35.09 15.62
CA VAL A 87 -5.05 36.36 14.94
C VAL A 87 -4.29 37.45 15.71
N GLY A 88 -3.38 38.14 15.03
CA GLY A 88 -2.70 39.32 15.58
C GLY A 88 -3.64 40.51 15.72
#